data_AF-A0A7V0XRU5-F1
#
_entry.id   AF-A0A7V0XRU5-F1
#
_cell.length_a   1.000
_cell.length_b   1.000
_cell.length_c   1.000
_cell.angle_alpha   90.00
_cell.angle_beta   90.00
_cell.angle_gamma   90.00
#
_symmetry.space_group_name_H-M   'P 1'
#
loop_
_entity.id
_entity.type
_entity.pdbx_description
1 polymer ?
#
loop_
_entity_poly.entity_id
_entity_poly.type
_entity_poly.pdbx_seq_one_letter_code
_entity_poly.pdbx_strand_id
1 'polypeptide(L)'
;MSQANGCNATDINGQKSIGRKLTEPFANIGRAVINGIDTLGSATIFLFLALWKTFSARQLSKVIHQIYYIGARSTAIIMLISLFTGMVLGLQSYHALVTFGAQGAVGTLVSLSLIRELGPVLTAIMITARAGSAITAEIGIQRISEQIDALSTMR
;
A
#
# COMPACT_ATOMS: atom_id res chain seq x y z
N MET A 1 10.81 -4.37 74.70
CA MET A 1 11.66 -4.68 73.53
C MET A 1 10.92 -5.71 72.68
N SER A 2 10.82 -5.48 71.38
CA SER A 2 10.30 -6.40 70.34
C SER A 2 8.79 -6.53 70.17
N GLN A 3 8.23 -5.69 69.28
CA GLN A 3 7.16 -6.07 68.35
C GLN A 3 7.12 -5.04 67.21
N ALA A 4 7.81 -5.35 66.11
CA ALA A 4 7.65 -4.70 64.80
C ALA A 4 8.28 -5.56 63.70
N ASN A 5 7.99 -6.87 63.68
CA ASN A 5 8.28 -7.75 62.54
C ASN A 5 6.96 -8.05 61.84
N GLY A 6 6.70 -7.32 60.75
CA GLY A 6 5.46 -7.50 59.99
C GLY A 6 5.34 -6.74 58.68
N CYS A 7 6.44 -6.24 58.09
CA CYS A 7 6.38 -5.66 56.74
C CYS A 7 6.60 -6.79 55.70
N ASN A 8 5.47 -7.39 55.34
CA ASN A 8 5.29 -8.55 54.49
C ASN A 8 5.90 -8.42 53.08
N ALA A 9 6.63 -9.45 52.64
CA ALA A 9 7.14 -9.61 51.27
C ALA A 9 6.03 -9.77 50.20
N THR A 10 4.75 -9.81 50.61
CA THR A 10 3.58 -9.89 49.73
C THR A 10 3.17 -8.55 49.11
N ASP A 11 3.55 -7.41 49.69
CA ASP A 11 3.15 -6.08 49.18
C ASP A 11 3.95 -5.64 47.93
N ILE A 12 5.24 -5.98 47.88
CA ILE A 12 6.13 -5.71 46.74
C ILE A 12 5.71 -6.41 45.44
N ASN A 13 4.99 -7.54 45.53
CA ASN A 13 4.52 -8.29 44.37
C ASN A 13 3.20 -7.71 43.80
N GLY A 14 2.33 -7.19 44.68
CA GLY A 14 1.09 -6.50 44.28
C GLY A 14 1.37 -5.18 43.55
N GLN A 15 2.33 -4.39 44.03
CA GLN A 15 2.66 -3.09 43.41
C GLN A 15 3.35 -3.23 42.03
N LYS A 16 4.17 -4.28 41.83
CA LYS A 16 4.78 -4.61 40.53
C LYS A 16 3.76 -5.12 39.51
N SER A 17 2.70 -5.79 39.97
CA SER A 17 1.59 -6.29 39.13
C SER A 17 0.68 -5.16 38.62
N ILE A 18 0.38 -4.17 39.47
CA ILE A 18 -0.45 -3.00 39.10
C ILE A 18 0.30 -2.10 38.10
N GLY A 19 1.60 -1.86 38.32
CA GLY A 19 2.44 -1.12 37.37
C GLY A 19 2.55 -1.83 36.02
N ARG A 20 2.68 -3.16 36.01
CA ARG A 20 2.76 -3.94 34.77
C ARG A 20 1.47 -3.87 33.95
N LYS A 21 0.30 -4.01 34.58
CA LYS A 21 -1.01 -3.90 33.90
C LYS A 21 -1.24 -2.53 33.26
N LEU A 22 -0.76 -1.44 33.87
CA LEU A 22 -0.87 -0.10 33.29
C LEU A 22 0.08 0.13 32.11
N THR A 23 1.28 -0.50 32.13
CA THR A 23 2.26 -0.38 31.04
C THR A 23 2.12 -1.39 29.91
N GLU A 24 1.38 -2.48 30.10
CA GLU A 24 1.11 -3.51 29.08
C GLU A 24 0.52 -2.95 27.76
N PRO A 25 -0.49 -2.04 27.76
CA PRO A 25 -0.98 -1.46 26.51
C PRO A 25 0.07 -0.58 25.83
N PHE A 26 0.82 0.22 26.59
CA PHE A 26 1.91 1.06 26.06
C PHE A 26 3.08 0.23 25.51
N ALA A 27 3.41 -0.88 26.17
CA ALA A 27 4.45 -1.79 25.71
C ALA A 27 4.06 -2.52 24.41
N ASN A 28 2.79 -2.91 24.25
CA ASN A 28 2.30 -3.53 23.02
C ASN A 28 2.29 -2.54 21.85
N ILE A 29 1.89 -1.29 22.09
CA ILE A 29 1.98 -0.22 21.09
C ILE A 29 3.44 0.03 20.72
N GLY A 30 4.34 0.13 21.70
CA GLY A 30 5.78 0.29 21.47
C GLY A 30 6.37 -0.83 20.61
N ARG A 31 6.05 -2.09 20.90
CA ARG A 31 6.47 -3.24 20.09
C ARG A 31 5.89 -3.20 18.67
N ALA A 32 4.61 -2.84 18.51
CA ALA A 32 3.98 -2.72 17.20
C ALA A 32 4.64 -1.64 16.34
N VAL A 33 4.97 -0.49 16.92
CA VAL A 33 5.66 0.61 16.23
C VAL A 33 7.08 0.20 15.83
N ILE A 34 7.83 -0.41 16.74
CA ILE A 34 9.20 -0.87 16.46
C ILE A 34 9.20 -1.93 15.35
N ASN A 35 8.28 -2.90 15.41
CA ASN A 35 8.15 -3.93 14.36
C ASN A 35 7.73 -3.31 13.01
N GLY A 36 6.86 -2.29 13.04
CA GLY A 36 6.47 -1.56 11.83
C GLY A 36 7.67 -0.85 11.18
N ILE A 37 8.52 -0.20 11.99
CA ILE A 37 9.73 0.47 11.51
C ILE A 37 10.75 -0.54 10.96
N ASP A 38 10.94 -1.68 11.64
CA ASP A 38 11.86 -2.74 11.19
C ASP A 38 11.43 -3.36 9.85
N THR A 39 10.14 -3.64 9.71
CA THR A 39 9.54 -4.14 8.45
C THR A 39 9.67 -3.12 7.33
N LEU A 40 9.45 -1.84 7.63
CA LEU A 40 9.59 -0.77 6.65
C LEU A 40 11.05 -0.55 6.23
N GLY A 41 11.99 -0.64 7.18
CA GLY A 41 13.42 -0.51 6.94
C GLY A 41 13.95 -1.64 6.06
N SER A 42 13.64 -2.89 6.38
CA SER A 42 14.01 -4.05 5.56
C SER A 42 13.40 -3.99 4.15
N ALA A 43 12.12 -3.61 4.03
CA ALA A 43 11.47 -3.42 2.73
C ALA A 43 12.13 -2.30 1.90
N THR A 44 12.52 -1.20 2.53
CA THR A 44 13.20 -0.06 1.87
C THR A 44 14.58 -0.45 1.36
N ILE A 45 15.37 -1.16 2.17
CA ILE A 45 16.68 -1.68 1.77
C ILE A 45 16.51 -2.65 0.60
N PHE A 46 15.56 -3.59 0.70
CA PHE A 46 15.27 -4.53 -0.39
C PHE A 46 14.88 -3.83 -1.70
N LEU A 47 13.99 -2.82 -1.62
CA LEU A 47 13.58 -2.02 -2.76
C LEU A 47 14.76 -1.29 -3.41
N PHE A 48 15.63 -0.68 -2.59
CA PHE A 48 16.80 0.05 -3.08
C PHE A 48 17.79 -0.87 -3.80
N LEU A 49 18.10 -2.03 -3.21
CA LEU A 49 18.97 -3.04 -3.85
C LEU A 49 18.35 -3.57 -5.15
N ALA A 50 17.04 -3.85 -5.15
CA ALA A 50 16.33 -4.32 -6.33
C ALA A 50 16.40 -3.29 -7.47
N LEU A 51 16.10 -2.02 -7.17
CA LEU A 51 16.12 -0.93 -8.15
C LEU A 51 17.51 -0.75 -8.77
N TRP A 52 18.56 -0.76 -7.95
CA TRP A 52 19.94 -0.65 -8.43
C TRP A 52 20.33 -1.80 -9.37
N LYS A 53 19.90 -3.02 -9.04
CA LYS A 53 20.20 -4.22 -9.85
C LYS A 53 19.41 -4.25 -11.16
N THR A 54 18.17 -3.78 -11.14
CA THR A 54 17.30 -3.66 -12.33
C THR A 54 17.84 -2.70 -13.38
N PHE A 55 18.59 -1.66 -12.98
CA PHE A 55 19.15 -0.67 -13.90
C PHE A 55 20.35 -1.18 -14.72
N SER A 56 20.75 -2.45 -14.56
CA SER A 56 21.76 -3.07 -15.43
C SER A 56 21.22 -3.28 -16.85
N ALA A 57 21.96 -2.82 -17.87
CA ALA A 57 21.52 -2.80 -19.28
C ALA A 57 21.01 -4.17 -19.82
N ARG A 58 21.49 -5.29 -19.28
CA ARG A 58 21.04 -6.64 -19.66
C ARG A 58 19.64 -6.99 -19.15
N GLN A 59 19.13 -6.31 -18.12
CA GLN A 59 17.82 -6.60 -17.52
C GLN A 59 16.69 -5.73 -18.09
N LEU A 60 17.01 -4.65 -18.81
CA LEU A 60 16.00 -3.73 -19.38
C LEU A 60 15.00 -4.43 -20.31
N SER A 61 15.45 -5.40 -21.11
CA SER A 61 14.55 -6.18 -21.98
C SER A 61 13.45 -6.91 -21.18
N LYS A 62 13.79 -7.47 -20.01
CA LYS A 62 12.82 -8.13 -19.14
C LYS A 62 11.84 -7.12 -18.50
N VAL A 63 12.35 -5.95 -18.11
CA VAL A 63 11.51 -4.87 -17.56
C VAL A 63 10.49 -4.39 -18.58
N ILE A 64 10.90 -4.17 -19.84
CA ILE A 64 10.00 -3.75 -20.91
C ILE A 64 8.92 -4.79 -21.15
N HIS A 65 9.28 -6.09 -21.18
CA HIS A 65 8.30 -7.16 -21.33
C HIS A 65 7.27 -7.16 -20.20
N GLN A 66 7.72 -6.94 -18.95
CA GLN A 66 6.84 -6.89 -17.79
C GLN A 66 5.92 -5.66 -17.83
N ILE A 67 6.44 -4.50 -18.23
CA ILE A 67 5.64 -3.27 -18.42
C ILE A 67 4.55 -3.52 -19.46
N TYR A 68 4.90 -4.13 -20.60
CA TYR A 68 3.93 -4.46 -21.65
C TYR A 68 2.84 -5.41 -21.14
N TYR A 69 3.23 -6.48 -20.44
CA TYR A 69 2.29 -7.45 -19.88
C TYR A 69 1.33 -6.83 -18.86
N ILE A 70 1.85 -6.04 -17.92
CA ILE A 70 1.05 -5.35 -16.90
C ILE A 70 0.11 -4.34 -17.56
N GLY A 71 0.63 -3.54 -18.50
CA GLY A 71 -0.12 -2.53 -19.22
C GLY A 71 -1.26 -3.17 -20.00
N ALA A 72 -0.96 -4.11 -20.90
CA ALA A 72 -1.94 -4.78 -21.75
C ALA A 72 -3.09 -5.43 -20.95
N ARG A 73 -2.78 -6.07 -19.81
CA ARG A 73 -3.81 -6.70 -18.96
C ARG A 73 -4.66 -5.69 -18.18
N SER A 74 -4.19 -4.46 -17.98
CA SER A 74 -4.90 -3.43 -17.21
C SER A 74 -5.70 -2.49 -18.11
N THR A 75 -5.29 -2.30 -19.37
CA THR A 75 -5.92 -1.36 -20.33
C THR A 75 -7.42 -1.59 -20.49
N ALA A 76 -7.86 -2.84 -20.61
CA ALA A 76 -9.29 -3.15 -20.81
C ALA A 76 -10.17 -2.65 -19.65
N ILE A 77 -9.71 -2.83 -18.41
CA ILE A 77 -10.48 -2.42 -17.23
C ILE A 77 -10.41 -0.90 -17.05
N ILE A 78 -9.25 -0.28 -17.30
CA ILE A 78 -9.09 1.18 -17.23
C ILE A 78 -10.00 1.86 -18.26
N MET A 79 -10.08 1.34 -19.49
CA MET A 79 -10.95 1.87 -20.54
C MET A 79 -12.42 1.81 -20.14
N LEU A 80 -12.86 0.67 -19.60
CA LEU A 80 -14.24 0.46 -19.17
C LEU A 80 -14.64 1.44 -18.04
N ILE A 81 -13.79 1.59 -17.02
CA ILE A 81 -14.06 2.48 -15.89
C ILE A 81 -14.04 3.94 -16.33
N SER A 82 -13.06 4.33 -17.16
CA SER A 82 -12.95 5.70 -17.67
C SER A 82 -14.15 6.09 -18.53
N LEU A 83 -14.67 5.16 -19.32
CA LEU A 83 -15.87 5.36 -20.13
C LEU A 83 -17.09 5.67 -19.25
N PHE A 84 -17.40 4.81 -18.29
CA PHE A 84 -18.54 5.03 -17.40
C PHE A 84 -18.37 6.27 -16.52
N THR A 85 -17.16 6.50 -16.02
CA THR A 85 -16.85 7.70 -15.23
C THR A 85 -17.06 8.96 -16.04
N GLY A 86 -16.63 8.99 -17.31
CA GLY A 86 -16.85 10.13 -18.20
C GLY A 86 -18.34 10.40 -18.46
N MET A 87 -19.16 9.36 -18.65
CA MET A 87 -20.60 9.53 -18.82
C MET A 87 -21.27 10.11 -17.57
N VAL A 88 -20.93 9.60 -16.39
CA VAL A 88 -21.47 10.08 -15.11
C VAL A 88 -21.07 11.53 -14.87
N LEU A 89 -19.79 11.87 -15.10
CA LEU A 89 -19.27 13.23 -14.95
C LEU A 89 -19.93 14.21 -15.93
N GLY A 90 -20.20 13.79 -17.17
CA GLY A 90 -20.91 14.62 -18.15
C GLY A 90 -22.32 14.98 -17.67
N LEU A 91 -23.07 13.97 -17.23
CA LEU A 91 -24.44 14.17 -16.76
C LEU A 91 -24.50 15.03 -15.49
N GLN A 92 -23.66 14.76 -14.48
CA GLN A 92 -23.64 15.56 -13.25
C GLN A 92 -23.19 17.00 -13.52
N SER A 93 -22.21 17.21 -14.42
CA SER A 93 -21.68 18.54 -14.72
C SER A 93 -22.71 19.39 -15.46
N TYR A 94 -23.51 18.78 -16.33
CA TYR A 94 -24.64 19.45 -16.97
C TYR A 94 -25.66 19.95 -15.94
N HIS A 95 -26.06 19.10 -14.99
CA HIS A 95 -26.98 19.48 -13.92
C HIS A 95 -26.39 20.54 -12.97
N ALA A 96 -25.08 20.55 -12.76
CA ALA A 96 -24.42 21.61 -12.00
C ALA A 96 -24.47 22.95 -12.75
N LEU A 97 -24.08 22.97 -14.03
CA LEU A 97 -23.93 24.21 -14.80
C LEU A 97 -25.25 24.82 -15.29
N VAL A 98 -26.32 24.04 -15.42
CA VAL A 98 -27.64 24.58 -15.77
C VAL A 98 -28.16 25.54 -14.68
N THR A 99 -27.85 25.28 -13.42
CA THR A 99 -28.22 26.15 -12.29
C THR A 99 -27.53 27.51 -12.34
N PHE A 100 -26.36 27.58 -12.97
CA PHE A 100 -25.59 28.81 -13.17
C PHE A 100 -25.81 29.45 -14.55
N GLY A 101 -26.68 28.88 -15.40
CA GLY A 101 -26.92 29.37 -16.76
C GLY A 101 -25.76 29.15 -17.75
N ALA A 102 -24.76 28.33 -17.40
CA ALA A 102 -23.50 28.19 -18.14
C ALA A 102 -23.39 26.84 -18.88
N GLN A 103 -24.46 26.39 -19.53
CA GLN A 103 -24.53 25.05 -20.18
C GLN A 103 -23.46 24.82 -21.26
N GLY A 104 -22.96 25.88 -21.92
CA GLY A 104 -21.91 25.77 -22.94
C GLY A 104 -20.52 25.40 -22.39
N ALA A 105 -20.28 25.57 -21.09
CA ALA A 105 -18.98 25.31 -20.46
C ALA A 105 -18.82 23.87 -19.93
N VAL A 106 -19.83 23.00 -20.10
CA VAL A 106 -19.82 21.63 -19.57
C VAL A 106 -18.64 20.83 -20.14
N GLY A 107 -18.38 20.93 -21.44
CA GLY A 107 -17.28 20.20 -22.09
C GLY A 107 -15.90 20.62 -21.55
N THR A 108 -15.67 21.92 -21.36
CA THR A 108 -14.43 22.46 -20.79
C THR A 108 -14.25 22.02 -19.34
N LEU A 109 -15.32 22.07 -18.53
CA LEU A 109 -15.26 21.66 -17.14
C LEU A 109 -14.91 20.17 -17.02
N VAL A 110 -15.61 19.31 -17.76
CA VAL A 110 -15.41 17.85 -17.71
C VAL A 110 -14.03 17.47 -18.20
N SER A 111 -13.57 18.01 -19.33
CA SER A 111 -12.25 17.70 -19.89
C SER A 111 -11.11 18.15 -18.97
N LEU A 112 -11.17 19.36 -18.42
CA LEU A 112 -10.14 19.87 -17.51
C LEU A 112 -10.04 19.04 -16.23
N SER A 113 -11.19 18.68 -15.66
CA SER A 113 -11.27 17.87 -14.42
C SER A 113 -10.74 16.46 -14.64
N LEU A 114 -11.07 15.84 -15.78
CA LEU A 114 -10.56 14.52 -16.14
C LEU A 114 -9.06 14.50 -16.37
N ILE A 115 -8.50 15.46 -17.11
CA ILE A 115 -7.06 15.45 -17.42
C ILE A 115 -6.22 15.77 -16.20
N ARG A 116 -6.67 16.70 -15.34
CA ARG A 116 -5.86 17.24 -14.25
C ARG A 116 -5.95 16.45 -12.94
N GLU A 117 -7.11 15.87 -12.65
CA GLU A 117 -7.37 15.27 -11.34
C GLU A 117 -7.76 13.81 -11.48
N LEU A 118 -8.92 13.55 -12.07
CA LEU A 118 -9.55 12.23 -12.00
C LEU A 118 -8.82 11.18 -12.85
N GLY A 119 -8.34 11.55 -14.04
CA GLY A 119 -7.63 10.63 -14.94
C GLY A 119 -6.37 10.04 -14.31
N PRO A 120 -5.42 10.87 -13.82
CA PRO A 120 -4.22 10.39 -13.13
C PRO A 120 -4.54 9.57 -11.87
N VAL A 121 -5.48 10.04 -11.04
CA VAL A 121 -5.83 9.38 -9.77
C VAL A 121 -6.47 8.01 -10.02
N LEU A 122 -7.47 7.93 -10.90
CA LEU A 122 -8.15 6.66 -11.22
C LEU A 122 -7.18 5.66 -11.85
N THR A 123 -6.33 6.11 -12.77
CA THR A 123 -5.33 5.26 -13.40
C THR A 123 -4.32 4.73 -12.37
N ALA A 124 -3.82 5.58 -11.47
CA ALA A 124 -2.86 5.19 -10.44
C ALA A 124 -3.46 4.15 -9.47
N ILE A 125 -4.68 4.38 -8.98
CA ILE A 125 -5.38 3.45 -8.09
C ILE A 125 -5.62 2.11 -8.80
N MET A 126 -6.10 2.16 -10.04
CA MET A 126 -6.46 0.96 -10.80
C MET A 126 -5.23 0.09 -11.11
N ILE A 127 -4.14 0.70 -11.59
CA ILE A 127 -2.89 -0.01 -11.86
C ILE A 127 -2.33 -0.61 -10.58
N THR A 128 -2.29 0.16 -9.49
CA THR A 128 -1.78 -0.31 -8.19
C THR A 128 -2.59 -1.50 -7.68
N ALA A 129 -3.93 -1.42 -7.73
CA ALA A 129 -4.80 -2.49 -7.25
C ALA A 129 -4.65 -3.78 -8.06
N ARG A 130 -4.75 -3.70 -9.39
CA ARG A 130 -4.74 -4.89 -10.26
C ARG A 130 -3.33 -5.46 -10.42
N ALA A 131 -2.35 -4.62 -10.76
CA ALA A 131 -0.99 -5.06 -10.98
C ALA A 131 -0.31 -5.46 -9.67
N GLY A 132 -0.51 -4.70 -8.59
CA GLY A 132 0.05 -5.00 -7.27
C GLY A 132 -0.40 -6.37 -6.77
N SER A 133 -1.71 -6.63 -6.77
CA SER A 133 -2.26 -7.93 -6.34
C SER A 133 -1.74 -9.09 -7.20
N ALA A 134 -1.66 -8.91 -8.52
CA ALA A 134 -1.16 -9.94 -9.42
C ALA A 134 0.32 -10.25 -9.17
N ILE A 135 1.16 -9.22 -8.99
CA ILE A 135 2.58 -9.39 -8.70
C ILE A 135 2.78 -10.06 -7.35
N THR A 136 2.06 -9.63 -6.30
CA THR A 136 2.13 -10.26 -4.98
C THR A 136 1.73 -11.73 -5.02
N ALA A 137 0.67 -12.09 -5.76
CA ALA A 137 0.26 -13.48 -5.92
C ALA A 137 1.31 -14.30 -6.68
N GLU A 138 1.93 -13.73 -7.72
CA GLU A 138 2.98 -14.38 -8.52
C GLU A 138 4.26 -14.65 -7.70
N ILE A 139 4.69 -13.68 -6.90
CA ILE A 139 5.82 -13.90 -5.98
C ILE A 139 5.45 -14.89 -4.86
N GLY A 140 4.21 -14.84 -4.38
CA GLY A 140 3.69 -15.78 -3.37
C GLY A 140 3.72 -17.22 -3.84
N ILE A 141 3.27 -17.50 -5.07
CA ILE A 141 3.33 -18.85 -5.64
C ILE A 141 4.77 -19.31 -5.83
N GLN A 142 5.69 -18.43 -6.25
CA GLN A 142 7.11 -18.77 -6.37
C GLN A 142 7.74 -19.14 -5.02
N ARG A 143 7.30 -18.51 -3.93
CA ARG A 143 7.75 -18.84 -2.57
C ARG A 143 7.20 -20.20 -2.10
N ILE A 144 5.92 -20.45 -2.31
CA ILE A 144 5.26 -21.71 -1.88
C ILE A 144 5.74 -22.89 -2.73
N SER A 145 6.05 -22.67 -4.00
CA SER A 145 6.64 -23.69 -4.89
C SER A 145 8.17 -23.83 -4.75
N GLU A 146 8.79 -23.25 -3.72
CA GLU A 146 10.22 -23.32 -3.41
C GLU A 146 11.18 -22.86 -4.53
N GLN A 147 10.68 -22.16 -5.56
CA GLN A 147 11.48 -21.72 -6.70
C GLN A 147 12.56 -20.70 -6.29
N ILE A 148 12.24 -19.86 -5.31
CA ILE A 148 13.18 -18.85 -4.77
C ILE A 148 14.31 -19.54 -3.99
N ASP A 149 13.99 -20.57 -3.20
CA ASP A 149 14.99 -21.30 -2.42
C ASP A 149 15.91 -22.14 -3.33
N ALA A 150 15.35 -22.77 -4.37
CA ALA A 150 16.14 -23.49 -5.37
C ALA A 150 17.21 -22.58 -6.04
N LEU A 151 16.83 -21.35 -6.38
CA LEU A 151 17.74 -20.34 -6.95
C LEU A 151 18.83 -19.90 -5.97
N SER A 152 18.55 -19.88 -4.67
CA SER A 152 19.52 -19.51 -3.64
C SER A 152 20.61 -20.57 -3.41
N THR A 153 20.27 -21.85 -3.58
CA THR A 153 21.19 -22.99 -3.40
C THR A 153 22.09 -23.23 -4.62
N MET A 154 21.65 -22.86 -5.83
CA MET A 154 22.42 -23.03 -7.07
C MET A 154 23.54 -21.99 -7.28
N ARG A 155 23.66 -21.00 -6.41
CA ARG A 155 24.69 -19.95 -6.49
C ARG A 155 25.83 -20.23 -5.53
#